data_AF-A0A1G8YQH0-F1
#
_entry.id   AF-A0A1G8YQH0-F1
#
_cell.length_a   1.000
_cell.length_b   1.000
_cell.length_c   1.000
_cell.angle_alpha   90.00
_cell.angle_beta   90.00
_cell.angle_gamma   90.00
#
_symmetry.space_group_name_H-M   'P 1'
#
loop_
_entity.id
_entity.type
_entity.pdbx_description
1 polymer ?
#
loop_
_entity_poly.entity_id
_entity_poly.type
_entity_poly.pdbx_seq_one_letter_code
_entity_poly.pdbx_strand_id
1 'polypeptide(L)' 'MRYFGTNVERQTNIGGISLAMLVHVWGAPNKSATFKTGKQTQKKVTYVRGSFQLEFIFNNPTDLDHINLTHKG' A
#
# COMPACT_ATOMS: atom_id res chain seq x y z
N MET A 1 -6.78 -11.44 0.67
CA MET A 1 -6.24 -11.50 -0.71
C MET A 1 -5.06 -10.54 -0.84
N ARG A 2 -4.11 -10.81 -1.74
CA ARG A 2 -2.99 -9.91 -2.06
C ARG A 2 -2.99 -9.57 -3.55
N TYR A 3 -2.85 -8.29 -3.87
CA TYR A 3 -2.82 -7.78 -5.24
C TYR A 3 -1.46 -7.16 -5.54
N PHE A 4 -0.81 -7.64 -6.61
CA PHE A 4 0.55 -7.25 -7.03
C PHE A 4 0.58 -6.38 -8.31
N GLY A 5 -0.57 -6.07 -8.91
CA GLY A 5 -0.61 -5.41 -10.23
C GLY A 5 -0.15 -6.29 -11.38
N THR A 6 0.17 -5.67 -12.52
CA THR A 6 0.74 -6.32 -13.72
C THR A 6 2.19 -5.87 -13.93
N ASN A 7 3.03 -6.77 -14.45
CA ASN A 7 4.44 -6.49 -14.76
C ASN A 7 4.58 -5.56 -15.98
N VAL A 8 3.73 -5.77 -17.00
CA VAL A 8 3.65 -4.90 -18.18
C VAL A 8 2.76 -3.70 -17.83
N GLU A 9 3.19 -2.50 -18.20
CA GLU A 9 2.54 -1.21 -17.89
C GLU A 9 2.39 -0.93 -16.38
N ARG A 10 3.37 -1.35 -15.57
CA ARG A 10 3.34 -1.18 -14.10
C ARG A 10 3.12 0.27 -13.64
N GLN A 11 3.59 1.29 -14.37
CA GLN A 11 3.27 2.69 -14.02
C GLN A 11 1.78 3.04 -14.14
N THR A 12 1.00 2.35 -14.97
CA THR A 12 -0.45 2.60 -15.13
C THR A 12 -1.29 1.88 -14.07
N ASN A 13 -0.68 1.01 -13.26
CA ASN A 13 -1.33 0.25 -12.20
C ASN A 13 -0.81 0.65 -10.80
N ILE A 14 -0.47 -0.31 -9.94
CA ILE A 14 0.11 -0.05 -8.62
C ILE A 14 1.43 0.73 -8.67
N GLY A 15 2.24 0.56 -9.72
CA GLY A 15 3.53 1.25 -9.83
C GLY A 15 3.42 2.76 -10.03
N GLY A 16 2.25 3.28 -10.38
CA GLY A 16 1.96 4.71 -10.43
C GLY A 16 1.38 5.28 -9.13
N ILE A 17 1.00 4.43 -8.16
CA ILE A 17 0.39 4.89 -6.91
C ILE A 17 1.48 5.30 -5.94
N SER A 18 1.68 6.60 -5.78
CA SER A 18 2.52 7.15 -4.71
C SER A 18 1.75 7.28 -3.39
N LEU A 19 2.48 7.35 -2.29
CA LEU A 19 1.91 7.65 -0.97
C LEU A 19 1.21 9.02 -0.95
N ALA A 20 1.78 10.02 -1.63
CA ALA A 20 1.19 11.35 -1.72
C ALA A 20 -0.15 11.33 -2.45
N MET A 21 -0.25 10.61 -3.57
CA MET A 21 -1.52 10.42 -4.28
C MET A 21 -2.54 9.70 -3.40
N LEU A 22 -2.13 8.65 -2.70
CA LEU A 22 -3.03 7.90 -1.83
C LEU A 22 -3.61 8.80 -0.71
N VAL A 23 -2.78 9.61 -0.08
CA VAL A 23 -3.23 10.56 0.96
C VAL A 23 -4.09 11.68 0.36
N HIS A 24 -3.76 12.16 -0.84
CA HIS A 24 -4.56 13.19 -1.52
C HIS A 24 -5.98 12.70 -1.83
N VAL A 25 -6.12 11.49 -2.37
CA VAL A 25 -7.43 10.97 -2.79
C VAL A 25 -8.21 10.41 -1.60
N TRP A 26 -7.55 9.74 -0.64
CA TRP A 26 -8.22 9.00 0.44
C TRP A 26 -8.10 9.64 1.83
N GLY A 27 -7.37 10.75 1.96
CA GLY A 27 -7.12 11.42 3.22
C GLY A 27 -6.05 10.72 4.07
N ALA A 28 -5.95 11.10 5.35
CA ALA A 28 -4.98 10.51 6.27
C ALA A 28 -5.29 9.01 6.52
N PRO A 29 -4.28 8.14 6.56
CA PRO A 29 -4.48 6.72 6.83
C PRO A 29 -4.86 6.48 8.29
N ASN A 30 -5.59 5.39 8.55
CA ASN A 30 -5.96 5.00 9.91
C ASN A 30 -4.74 4.55 10.73
N LYS A 31 -3.78 3.87 10.08
CA LYS A 31 -2.53 3.42 10.71
C LYS A 31 -1.39 3.47 9.69
N SER A 32 -0.18 3.71 10.17
CA SER A 32 1.04 3.53 9.39
C SER A 32 2.13 2.90 10.24
N ALA A 33 2.91 2.00 9.66
CA ALA A 33 4.04 1.35 10.32
C ALA A 33 5.18 1.13 9.34
N THR A 34 6.40 1.09 9.86
CA THR A 34 7.59 0.70 9.10
C THR A 34 8.05 -0.66 9.58
N PHE A 35 8.43 -1.54 8.66
CA PHE A 35 8.88 -2.88 8.98
C PHE A 35 10.01 -3.31 8.03
N LYS A 36 10.78 -4.33 8.43
CA LYS A 36 11.85 -4.87 7.59
C LYS A 36 11.41 -6.15 6.90
N THR A 37 11.73 -6.26 5.62
CA THR A 37 11.59 -7.47 4.81
C THR A 37 12.98 -7.82 4.28
N GLY A 38 13.66 -8.74 4.95
CA GLY A 38 15.07 -9.01 4.72
C GLY A 38 15.93 -7.76 4.97
N LYS A 39 16.61 -7.27 3.94
CA LYS A 39 17.43 -6.04 4.00
C LYS A 39 16.66 -4.77 3.68
N GLN A 40 15.42 -4.88 3.18
CA GLN A 40 14.62 -3.73 2.76
C GLN A 40 13.75 -3.22 3.91
N THR A 41 13.66 -1.89 4.05
CA THR A 41 12.72 -1.24 4.98
C THR A 41 11.51 -0.80 4.17
N GLN A 42 10.33 -1.32 4.50
CA GLN A 42 9.08 -1.01 3.83
C GLN A 42 8.13 -0.23 4.75
N LYS A 43 7.27 0.58 4.16
CA LYS A 43 6.21 1.32 4.86
C LYS A 43 4.86 0.72 4.55
N LYS A 44 4.14 0.28 5.58
CA LYS A 44 2.74 -0.12 5.52
C LYS A 44 1.84 1.06 5.84
N VAL A 45 0.84 1.30 5.01
CA VAL A 45 -0.21 2.29 5.23
C VAL A 45 -1.58 1.60 5.17
N THR A 46 -2.39 1.76 6.20
CA THR A 46 -3.64 1.01 6.38
C THR A 46 -4.86 1.93 6.34
N TYR A 47 -5.85 1.56 5.53
CA TYR A 47 -7.18 2.17 5.48
C TYR A 47 -8.25 1.15 5.85
N VAL A 48 -9.08 1.48 6.83
CA VAL A 48 -10.21 0.63 7.25
C VAL A 48 -11.42 0.91 6.37
N ARG A 49 -12.03 -0.16 5.85
CA ARG A 49 -13.22 -0.13 4.98
C ARG A 49 -14.23 -1.15 5.53
N GLY A 50 -15.05 -0.70 6.49
CA GLY A 50 -16.00 -1.57 7.19
C GLY A 50 -15.30 -2.66 8.00
N SER A 51 -15.70 -3.92 7.75
CA SER A 51 -15.13 -5.13 8.40
C SER A 51 -13.77 -5.57 7.82
N PHE A 52 -13.26 -4.83 6.84
CA PHE A 52 -12.00 -5.11 6.16
C PHE A 52 -11.02 -3.93 6.29
N GLN A 53 -9.76 -4.19 5.96
CA GLN A 53 -8.74 -3.17 5.81
C GLN A 53 -7.91 -3.42 4.55
N LEU A 54 -7.50 -2.31 3.93
CA LEU A 54 -6.54 -2.28 2.84
C LEU A 54 -5.19 -1.85 3.38
N GLU A 55 -4.16 -2.66 3.14
CA GLU A 55 -2.79 -2.36 3.52
C GLU A 55 -1.93 -2.14 2.27
N PHE A 56 -1.45 -0.92 2.09
CA PHE A 56 -0.56 -0.54 1.01
C PHE A 56 0.88 -0.66 1.49
N ILE A 57 1.67 -1.50 0.83
CA ILE A 57 3.06 -1.78 1.20
C ILE A 57 3.99 -1.09 0.22
N PHE A 58 4.70 -0.07 0.71
CA PHE A 58 5.61 0.74 -0.08
C PHE A 58 7.06 0.35 0.18
N ASN A 59 7.84 0.16 -0.87
CA ASN A 59 9.31 0.08 -0.78
C ASN A 59 9.91 1.46 -0.49
N ASN A 60 9.29 2.51 -1.05
CA ASN A 60 9.57 3.91 -0.78
C ASN A 60 8.31 4.75 -1.12
N PRO A 61 8.24 6.06 -0.81
CA PRO A 61 7.03 6.86 -1.01
C PRO A 61 6.44 6.90 -2.43
N THR A 62 7.19 6.49 -3.45
CA THR A 62 6.76 6.47 -4.85
C THR A 62 6.76 5.08 -5.49
N ASP A 63 7.09 4.02 -4.74
CA ASP A 63 7.11 2.63 -5.22
C ASP A 63 6.23 1.75 -4.33
N LEU A 64 5.00 1.52 -4.78
CA LEU A 64 4.06 0.59 -4.17
C LEU A 64 4.39 -0.84 -4.62
N ASP A 65 4.70 -1.70 -3.65
CA ASP A 65 5.08 -3.09 -3.87
C ASP A 65 3.84 -3.98 -4.07
N HIS A 66 2.93 -3.96 -3.11
CA HIS A 66 1.67 -4.71 -3.16
C HIS A 66 0.61 -4.13 -2.22
N ILE A 67 -0.63 -4.59 -2.41
CA ILE A 67 -1.77 -4.26 -1.55
C ILE A 67 -2.33 -5.54 -0.93
N ASN A 68 -2.57 -5.55 0.38
CA ASN A 68 -3.33 -6.61 1.04
C ASN A 68 -4.77 -6.15 1.31
N LEU A 69 -5.71 -7.08 1.16
CA LEU A 69 -7.07 -6.98 1.71
C LEU A 69 -7.20 -8.05 2.80
N THR A 70 -7.40 -7.61 4.04
CA THR A 70 -7.55 -8.47 5.23
C THR A 70 -8.78 -8.07 6.03
N HIS A 71 -9.27 -8.96 6.90
CA HIS A 71 -10.25 -8.58 7.90
C HIS A 71 -9.65 -7.55 8.86
N LYS A 72 -10.47 -6.58 9.29
CA LYS A 72 -10.11 -5.65 10.34
C LYS A 72 -9.98 -6.45 11.64
N GLY A 73 -8.75 -6.54 12.15
CA GLY A 73 -8.46 -7.15 13.46
C GLY A 73 -8.85 -6.26 14.62
#